data_AF-A0A972Y6C5-F1
#
_entry.id   AF-A0A972Y6C5-F1
#
_cell.length_a   1.000
_cell.length_b   1.000
_cell.length_c   1.000
_cell.angle_alpha   90.00
_cell.angle_beta   90.00
_cell.angle_gamma   90.00
#
_symmetry.space_group_name_H-M   'P 1'
#
loop_
_entity.id
_entity.type
_entity.pdbx_description
1 polymer ?
#
loop_
_entity_poly.entity_id
_entity_poly.type
_entity_poly.pdbx_seq_one_letter_code
_entity_poly.pdbx_strand_id
1 'polypeptide(L)'
;MPIRTFSRPRRRRLQRDKDFTGERLSSFRQVFLRHGLPGLLAAIGLLLVPGLYEVFADSLSAVTEQPSRYVVGGIVIFTALSLYTWRLDRQWRPAQLAWIAYLGALSLWEEWVFRLALPHLMEASGASVWLAALMSAILFGALHYFTLRWRWQWCVSAALGGLYFSYQMELHGDLLLVAGIHWVATSINTPRPPSPPSSGSANL
;
A
#
# COMPACT_ATOMS: atom_id res chain seq x y z
N MET A 1 -28.53 0.18 -37.50
CA MET A 1 -28.22 -0.78 -36.43
C MET A 1 -27.22 -0.13 -35.49
N PRO A 2 -27.56 0.23 -34.24
CA PRO A 2 -26.58 0.83 -33.33
C PRO A 2 -25.68 -0.28 -32.77
N ILE A 3 -24.37 -0.13 -32.94
CA ILE A 3 -23.36 -0.99 -32.34
C ILE A 3 -23.42 -0.75 -30.82
N ARG A 4 -24.06 -1.67 -30.09
CA ARG A 4 -23.97 -1.71 -28.63
C ARG A 4 -22.54 -2.12 -28.27
N THR A 5 -21.70 -1.14 -27.95
CA THR A 5 -20.43 -1.40 -27.28
C THR A 5 -20.74 -1.95 -25.89
N PHE A 6 -20.68 -3.27 -25.72
CA PHE A 6 -20.69 -3.88 -24.39
C PHE A 6 -19.41 -3.45 -23.66
N SER A 7 -19.50 -2.37 -22.90
CA SER A 7 -18.48 -2.02 -21.91
C SER A 7 -18.48 -3.11 -20.85
N ARG A 8 -17.60 -4.11 -21.01
CA ARG A 8 -17.36 -5.15 -19.99
C ARG A 8 -17.18 -4.46 -18.64
N PRO A 9 -17.88 -4.89 -17.57
CA PRO A 9 -17.64 -4.36 -16.24
C PRO A 9 -16.15 -4.49 -15.93
N ARG A 10 -15.48 -3.37 -15.67
CA ARG A 10 -14.05 -3.35 -15.34
C ARG A 10 -13.82 -4.19 -14.10
N ARG A 11 -13.35 -5.44 -14.29
CA ARG A 11 -13.00 -6.33 -13.18
C ARG A 11 -11.96 -5.61 -12.31
N ARG A 12 -12.30 -5.37 -11.05
CA ARG A 12 -11.34 -4.88 -10.04
C ARG A 12 -10.27 -5.95 -9.87
N ARG A 13 -9.15 -5.81 -10.58
CA ARG A 13 -8.12 -6.85 -10.75
C ARG A 13 -7.72 -7.53 -9.44
N LEU A 14 -7.54 -6.73 -8.37
CA LEU A 14 -7.09 -7.21 -7.07
C LEU A 14 -8.22 -7.81 -6.23
N GLN A 15 -9.41 -7.20 -6.23
CA GLN A 15 -10.51 -7.63 -5.35
C GLN A 15 -11.19 -8.90 -5.86
N ARG A 16 -11.65 -9.72 -4.91
CA ARG A 16 -12.50 -10.89 -5.18
C ARG A 16 -13.99 -10.55 -5.13
N ASP A 17 -14.82 -11.52 -5.50
CA ASP A 17 -16.28 -11.40 -5.40
C ASP A 17 -16.76 -11.36 -3.95
N LYS A 18 -18.03 -10.99 -3.74
CA LYS A 18 -18.68 -11.04 -2.42
C LYS A 18 -18.58 -12.45 -1.84
N ASP A 19 -18.30 -12.54 -0.55
CA ASP A 19 -18.34 -13.79 0.21
C ASP A 19 -18.57 -13.51 1.70
N PHE A 20 -18.31 -14.50 2.57
CA PHE A 20 -18.45 -14.38 4.02
C PHE A 20 -17.59 -13.27 4.66
N THR A 21 -16.52 -12.79 4.04
CA THR A 21 -15.70 -11.67 4.58
C THR A 21 -16.21 -10.28 4.14
N GLY A 22 -17.34 -10.23 3.43
CA GLY A 22 -18.13 -9.03 3.16
C GLY A 22 -18.29 -8.67 1.67
N GLU A 23 -18.69 -7.43 1.43
CA GLU A 23 -18.87 -6.85 0.09
C GLU A 23 -17.56 -6.33 -0.52
N ARG A 24 -17.54 -6.08 -1.83
CA ARG A 24 -16.41 -5.40 -2.49
C ARG A 24 -16.27 -3.97 -1.97
N LEU A 25 -15.04 -3.48 -1.88
CA LEU A 25 -14.77 -2.11 -1.44
C LEU A 25 -14.97 -1.16 -2.61
N SER A 26 -16.07 -0.42 -2.61
CA SER A 26 -16.51 0.42 -3.72
C SER A 26 -16.24 1.91 -3.51
N SER A 27 -15.90 2.34 -2.29
CA SER A 27 -15.62 3.74 -1.97
C SER A 27 -14.30 3.92 -1.20
N PHE A 28 -13.74 5.13 -1.26
CA PHE A 28 -12.57 5.51 -0.47
C PHE A 28 -12.80 5.28 1.03
N ARG A 29 -13.96 5.72 1.56
CA ARG A 29 -14.30 5.56 2.98
C ARG A 29 -14.21 4.11 3.44
N GLN A 30 -14.67 3.15 2.62
CA GLN A 30 -14.58 1.74 2.96
C GLN A 30 -13.14 1.23 3.01
N VAL A 31 -12.29 1.64 2.06
CA VAL A 31 -10.86 1.30 2.05
C VAL A 31 -10.17 1.91 3.27
N PHE A 32 -10.39 3.19 3.52
CA PHE A 32 -9.81 3.89 4.65
C PHE A 32 -10.21 3.25 5.98
N LEU A 33 -11.50 3.03 6.24
CA LEU A 33 -11.96 2.48 7.52
C LEU A 33 -11.55 1.02 7.74
N ARG A 34 -11.45 0.20 6.70
CA ARG A 34 -11.10 -1.22 6.84
C ARG A 34 -9.61 -1.50 6.89
N HIS A 35 -8.79 -0.62 6.33
CA HIS A 35 -7.37 -0.90 6.09
C HIS A 35 -6.50 0.29 6.52
N GLY A 36 -6.75 1.48 5.96
CA GLY A 36 -5.93 2.66 6.22
C GLY A 36 -5.93 3.11 7.69
N LEU A 37 -7.10 3.32 8.28
CA LEU A 37 -7.25 3.83 9.64
C LEU A 37 -6.74 2.83 10.70
N PRO A 38 -7.13 1.53 10.68
CA PRO A 38 -6.58 0.58 11.64
C PRO A 38 -5.05 0.46 11.55
N GLY A 39 -4.52 0.44 10.32
CA GLY A 39 -3.07 0.38 10.08
C GLY A 39 -2.34 1.61 10.60
N LEU A 40 -2.87 2.81 10.34
CA LEU A 40 -2.30 4.06 10.85
C LEU A 40 -2.33 4.12 12.39
N LEU A 41 -3.42 3.71 13.02
CA LEU A 41 -3.51 3.67 14.48
C LEU A 41 -2.50 2.68 15.08
N ALA A 42 -2.33 1.51 14.45
CA ALA A 42 -1.31 0.54 14.85
C ALA A 42 0.11 1.10 14.67
N ALA A 43 0.39 1.75 13.55
CA ALA A 43 1.67 2.40 13.27
C ALA A 43 2.04 3.46 14.31
N ILE A 44 1.08 4.30 14.70
CA ILE A 44 1.26 5.31 15.77
C ILE A 44 1.45 4.62 17.12
N GLY A 45 0.65 3.60 17.42
CA GLY A 45 0.77 2.84 18.67
C GLY A 45 2.15 2.17 18.82
N LEU A 46 2.72 1.66 17.73
CA LEU A 46 4.05 1.06 17.71
C LEU A 46 5.17 2.07 18.01
N LEU A 47 5.00 3.35 17.67
CA LEU A 47 5.96 4.39 18.05
C LEU A 47 5.99 4.66 19.57
N LEU A 48 4.96 4.22 20.30
CA LEU A 48 4.90 4.35 21.76
C LEU A 48 5.54 3.16 22.49
N VAL A 49 5.95 2.12 21.77
CA VAL A 49 6.64 0.96 22.34
C VAL A 49 8.11 1.31 22.57
N PRO A 50 8.69 1.05 23.76
CA PRO A 50 10.08 1.36 24.05
C PRO A 50 11.04 0.75 23.02
N GLY A 51 12.01 1.53 22.53
CA GLY A 51 13.00 1.11 21.54
C GLY A 51 12.55 1.25 20.08
N LEU A 52 11.24 1.25 19.80
CA LEU A 52 10.75 1.35 18.42
C LEU A 52 10.80 2.78 17.87
N TYR A 53 10.72 3.80 18.73
CA TYR A 53 10.90 5.18 18.26
C TYR A 53 12.30 5.39 17.70
N GLU A 54 13.32 4.85 18.38
CA GLU A 54 14.72 4.91 17.97
C GLU A 54 14.93 4.19 16.64
N VAL A 55 14.40 2.97 16.49
CA VAL A 55 14.43 2.24 15.20
C VAL A 55 13.78 3.05 14.08
N PHE A 56 12.64 3.69 14.33
CA PHE A 56 11.99 4.56 13.36
C PHE A 56 12.86 5.77 13.01
N ALA A 57 13.39 6.48 14.01
CA ALA A 57 14.21 7.67 13.82
C ALA A 57 15.51 7.36 13.06
N ASP A 58 16.18 6.26 13.40
CA ASP A 58 17.41 5.81 12.75
C ASP A 58 17.15 5.47 11.27
N SER A 59 16.00 4.87 10.96
CA SER A 59 15.59 4.58 9.57
C SER A 59 15.31 5.82 8.71
N LEU A 60 15.29 7.01 9.34
CA LEU A 60 15.13 8.31 8.68
C LEU A 60 16.43 9.14 8.68
N SER A 61 17.56 8.59 9.16
CA SER A 61 18.86 9.29 9.23
C SER A 61 19.30 9.85 7.87
N ALA A 62 19.18 9.08 6.80
CA ALA A 62 19.54 9.55 5.46
C ALA A 62 18.71 10.77 4.99
N VAL A 63 17.47 10.90 5.50
CA VAL A 63 16.59 12.03 5.22
C VAL A 63 17.08 13.30 5.89
N THR A 64 17.59 13.19 7.12
CA THR A 64 18.12 14.35 7.85
C THR A 64 19.45 14.81 7.25
N GLU A 65 20.24 13.90 6.70
CA GLU A 65 21.49 14.22 6.00
C GLU A 65 21.26 14.88 4.63
N GLN A 66 20.27 14.40 3.85
CA GLN A 66 20.02 14.86 2.48
C GLN A 66 18.55 15.18 2.21
N PRO A 67 17.93 16.13 2.95
CA PRO A 67 16.49 16.36 2.89
C PRO A 67 15.99 16.76 1.49
N SER A 68 16.80 17.51 0.73
CA SER A 68 16.47 17.93 -0.63
C SER A 68 16.29 16.73 -1.57
N ARG A 69 17.08 15.66 -1.40
CA ARG A 69 17.00 14.45 -2.23
C ARG A 69 15.65 13.76 -2.06
N TYR A 70 15.15 13.66 -0.83
CA TYR A 70 13.85 13.03 -0.55
C TYR A 70 12.68 13.89 -1.00
N VAL A 71 12.76 15.21 -0.81
CA VAL A 71 11.75 16.14 -1.31
C VAL A 71 11.66 16.06 -2.85
N VAL A 72 12.80 16.15 -3.54
CA VAL A 72 12.84 16.04 -5.01
C VAL A 72 12.37 14.67 -5.46
N GLY A 73 12.84 13.59 -4.82
CA GLY A 73 12.41 12.22 -5.11
C GLY A 73 10.91 12.03 -4.96
N GLY A 74 10.33 12.54 -3.87
CA GLY A 74 8.89 12.51 -3.62
C GLY A 74 8.09 13.28 -4.67
N ILE A 75 8.54 14.47 -5.06
CA ILE A 75 7.94 15.26 -6.14
C ILE A 75 8.01 14.50 -7.47
N VAL A 76 9.18 13.93 -7.81
CA VAL A 76 9.36 13.16 -9.04
C VAL A 76 8.42 11.96 -9.09
N ILE A 77 8.34 11.18 -8.00
CA ILE A 77 7.42 10.04 -7.90
C ILE A 77 5.97 10.50 -8.05
N PHE A 78 5.56 11.53 -7.29
CA PHE A 78 4.19 12.05 -7.34
C PHE A 78 3.81 12.51 -8.75
N THR A 79 4.68 13.29 -9.40
CA THR A 79 4.46 13.78 -10.76
C THR A 79 4.43 12.64 -11.77
N ALA A 80 5.34 11.67 -11.67
CA ALA A 80 5.36 10.52 -12.58
C ALA A 80 4.08 9.67 -12.46
N LEU A 81 3.63 9.39 -11.23
CA LEU A 81 2.38 8.66 -10.98
C LEU A 81 1.14 9.46 -11.42
N SER A 82 1.16 10.77 -11.23
CA SER A 82 0.12 11.68 -11.72
C SER A 82 0.03 11.62 -13.26
N LEU A 83 1.15 11.68 -13.96
CA LEU A 83 1.20 11.55 -15.43
C LEU A 83 0.78 10.16 -15.89
N TYR A 84 1.17 9.10 -15.17
CA TYR A 84 0.75 7.73 -15.45
C TYR A 84 -0.76 7.56 -15.35
N THR A 85 -1.38 8.02 -14.26
CA THR A 85 -2.85 7.93 -14.10
C THR A 85 -3.58 8.82 -15.10
N TRP A 86 -3.05 10.01 -15.43
CA TRP A 86 -3.54 10.82 -16.53
C TRP A 86 -3.48 10.08 -17.87
N ARG A 87 -2.40 9.35 -18.19
CA ARG A 87 -2.33 8.57 -19.43
C ARG A 87 -3.42 7.49 -19.51
N LEU A 88 -3.80 6.92 -18.37
CA LEU A 88 -4.84 5.89 -18.29
C LEU A 88 -6.27 6.43 -18.42
N ASP A 89 -6.53 7.63 -17.91
CA ASP A 89 -7.89 8.19 -17.80
C ASP A 89 -8.13 9.42 -18.68
N ARG A 90 -7.06 10.00 -19.25
CA ARG A 90 -7.03 11.22 -20.07
C ARG A 90 -7.69 12.43 -19.42
N GLN A 91 -7.75 12.45 -18.09
CA GLN A 91 -8.39 13.51 -17.30
C GLN A 91 -7.62 13.75 -16.01
N TRP A 92 -7.58 15.01 -15.58
CA TRP A 92 -7.06 15.41 -14.28
C TRP A 92 -8.22 15.56 -13.30
N ARG A 93 -8.23 14.75 -12.24
CA ARG A 93 -9.25 14.85 -11.19
C ARG A 93 -8.58 15.01 -9.82
N PRO A 94 -9.01 15.95 -8.97
CA PRO A 94 -8.46 16.09 -7.61
C PRO A 94 -8.52 14.78 -6.82
N ALA A 95 -9.57 13.98 -7.03
CA ALA A 95 -9.70 12.66 -6.39
C ALA A 95 -8.59 11.67 -6.79
N GLN A 96 -8.02 11.75 -8.00
CA GLN A 96 -6.89 10.91 -8.40
C GLN A 96 -5.60 11.37 -7.71
N LEU A 97 -5.36 12.68 -7.63
CA LEU A 97 -4.20 13.23 -6.93
C LEU A 97 -4.23 12.90 -5.44
N ALA A 98 -5.39 13.07 -4.80
CA ALA A 98 -5.61 12.69 -3.41
C ALA A 98 -5.44 11.17 -3.21
N TRP A 99 -5.85 10.36 -4.17
CA TRP A 99 -5.66 8.91 -4.13
C TRP A 99 -4.17 8.53 -4.21
N ILE A 100 -3.39 9.16 -5.10
CA ILE A 100 -1.94 8.94 -5.19
C ILE A 100 -1.26 9.35 -3.89
N ALA A 101 -1.61 10.51 -3.32
CA ALA A 101 -1.06 10.97 -2.04
C ALA A 101 -1.42 10.01 -0.90
N TYR A 102 -2.67 9.54 -0.85
CA TYR A 102 -3.13 8.55 0.12
C TYR A 102 -2.34 7.25 0.02
N LEU A 103 -2.09 6.75 -1.19
CA LEU A 103 -1.27 5.55 -1.40
C LEU A 103 0.17 5.75 -0.94
N GLY A 104 0.74 6.96 -1.06
CA GLY A 104 2.08 7.26 -0.55
C GLY A 104 2.12 7.24 0.97
N ALA A 105 1.15 7.87 1.63
CA ALA A 105 1.01 7.80 3.08
C ALA A 105 0.78 6.35 3.56
N LEU A 106 0.02 5.57 2.79
CA LEU A 106 -0.22 4.16 3.07
C LEU A 106 1.07 3.35 3.03
N SER A 107 1.84 3.47 1.95
CA SER A 107 3.13 2.81 1.81
C SER A 107 4.11 3.17 2.93
N LEU A 108 4.12 4.41 3.41
CA LEU A 108 4.98 4.81 4.52
C LEU A 108 4.67 4.03 5.81
N TRP A 109 3.41 4.05 6.27
CA TRP A 109 3.09 3.36 7.52
C TRP A 109 3.15 1.85 7.37
N GLU A 110 2.85 1.30 6.19
CA GLU A 110 2.98 -0.13 5.93
C GLU A 110 4.44 -0.58 6.03
N GLU A 111 5.38 0.14 5.40
CA GLU A 111 6.79 -0.24 5.48
C GLU A 111 7.37 -0.04 6.89
N TRP A 112 6.95 1.01 7.61
CA TRP A 112 7.28 1.17 9.03
C TRP A 112 6.84 -0.04 9.86
N VAL A 113 5.56 -0.42 9.76
CA VAL A 113 4.98 -1.49 10.58
C VAL A 113 5.59 -2.84 10.21
N PHE A 114 5.66 -3.16 8.93
CA PHE A 114 5.92 -4.52 8.49
C PHE A 114 7.39 -4.81 8.15
N ARG A 115 8.26 -3.81 7.95
CA ARG A 115 9.69 -4.05 7.71
C ARG A 115 10.58 -3.73 8.89
N LEU A 116 10.12 -2.85 9.79
CA LEU A 116 10.90 -2.43 10.94
C LEU A 116 10.23 -2.88 12.24
N ALA A 117 9.07 -2.33 12.57
CA ALA A 117 8.48 -2.50 13.90
C ALA A 117 8.18 -3.97 14.25
N LEU A 118 7.40 -4.68 13.41
CA LEU A 118 7.04 -6.06 13.68
C LEU A 118 8.24 -7.02 13.63
N PRO A 119 9.13 -6.97 12.62
CA PRO A 119 10.34 -7.79 12.63
C PRO A 119 11.20 -7.56 13.87
N HIS A 120 11.43 -6.30 14.26
CA HIS A 120 12.22 -5.95 15.45
C HIS A 120 11.64 -6.57 16.73
N LEU A 121 10.31 -6.51 16.90
CA LEU A 121 9.64 -7.16 18.05
C LEU A 121 9.77 -8.69 18.02
N MET A 122 9.72 -9.31 16.85
CA MET A 122 9.92 -10.75 16.70
C MET A 122 11.37 -11.15 17.00
N GLU A 123 12.35 -10.37 16.56
CA GLU A 123 13.76 -10.59 16.88
C GLU A 123 14.04 -10.45 18.37
N ALA A 124 13.44 -9.46 19.04
CA ALA A 124 13.51 -9.31 20.50
C ALA A 124 12.94 -10.53 21.24
N SER A 125 12.05 -11.30 20.60
CA SER A 125 11.51 -12.56 21.14
C SER A 125 12.31 -13.82 20.75
N GLY A 126 13.45 -13.65 20.04
CA GLY A 126 14.38 -14.72 19.69
C GLY A 126 14.24 -15.27 18.27
N ALA A 127 13.41 -14.67 17.40
CA ALA A 127 13.39 -15.02 15.99
C ALA A 127 14.67 -14.55 15.29
N SER A 128 15.14 -15.28 14.28
CA SER A 128 16.17 -14.74 13.38
C SER A 128 15.58 -13.65 12.47
N VAL A 129 16.42 -12.73 12.00
CA VAL A 129 16.04 -11.61 11.11
C VAL A 129 15.17 -12.10 9.94
N TRP A 130 15.59 -13.15 9.24
CA TRP A 130 14.86 -13.66 8.07
C TRP A 130 13.57 -14.41 8.43
N LEU A 131 13.50 -15.04 9.59
CA LEU A 131 12.26 -15.65 10.07
C LEU A 131 11.24 -14.56 10.44
N ALA A 132 11.69 -13.51 11.13
CA ALA A 132 10.88 -12.35 11.47
C ALA A 132 10.34 -11.63 10.22
N ALA A 133 11.21 -11.38 9.23
CA ALA A 133 10.82 -10.83 7.93
C ALA A 133 9.78 -11.70 7.21
N LEU A 134 9.97 -13.02 7.17
CA LEU A 134 9.03 -13.95 6.56
C LEU A 134 7.66 -13.94 7.25
N MET A 135 7.63 -14.00 8.59
CA MET A 135 6.39 -13.96 9.35
C MET A 135 5.64 -12.64 9.16
N SER A 136 6.37 -11.51 9.18
CA SER A 136 5.79 -10.20 8.92
C SER A 136 5.24 -10.07 7.49
N ALA A 137 5.94 -10.60 6.49
CA ALA A 137 5.48 -10.60 5.09
C ALA A 137 4.22 -11.47 4.87
N ILE A 138 4.13 -12.63 5.52
CA ILE A 138 2.93 -13.47 5.49
C ILE A 138 1.75 -12.74 6.14
N LEU A 139 1.96 -12.13 7.30
CA LEU A 139 0.94 -11.33 7.98
C LEU A 139 0.47 -10.16 7.11
N PHE A 140 1.39 -9.45 6.46
CA PHE A 140 1.08 -8.36 5.53
C PHE A 140 0.14 -8.83 4.40
N GLY A 141 0.46 -9.94 3.74
CA GLY A 141 -0.39 -10.53 2.69
C GLY A 141 -1.75 -11.01 3.23
N ALA A 142 -1.77 -11.62 4.42
CA ALA A 142 -3.00 -12.06 5.07
C ALA A 142 -3.92 -10.87 5.40
N LEU A 143 -3.38 -9.77 5.93
CA LEU A 143 -4.17 -8.57 6.20
C LEU A 143 -4.78 -8.00 4.94
N HIS A 144 -4.09 -8.01 3.81
CA HIS A 144 -4.66 -7.61 2.51
C HIS A 144 -5.85 -8.49 2.08
N TYR A 145 -5.81 -9.78 2.42
CA TYR A 145 -6.91 -10.71 2.16
C TYR A 145 -8.18 -10.30 2.92
N PHE A 146 -8.05 -9.93 4.20
CA PHE A 146 -9.20 -9.61 5.05
C PHE A 146 -9.66 -8.15 4.96
N THR A 147 -8.72 -7.21 4.97
CA THR A 147 -8.99 -5.77 5.02
C THR A 147 -9.39 -5.22 3.66
N LEU A 148 -8.64 -5.57 2.61
CA LEU A 148 -8.84 -5.09 1.23
C LEU A 148 -9.58 -6.09 0.33
N ARG A 149 -9.83 -7.31 0.81
CA ARG A 149 -10.52 -8.38 0.07
C ARG A 149 -9.84 -8.72 -1.24
N TRP A 150 -8.51 -8.74 -1.23
CA TRP A 150 -7.72 -9.18 -2.37
C TRP A 150 -7.89 -10.67 -2.61
N ARG A 151 -7.77 -11.09 -3.87
CA ARG A 151 -7.67 -12.52 -4.22
C ARG A 151 -6.37 -13.08 -3.65
N TRP A 152 -6.40 -14.33 -3.20
CA TRP A 152 -5.27 -14.95 -2.51
C TRP A 152 -3.96 -14.90 -3.31
N GLN A 153 -4.00 -14.97 -4.65
CA GLN A 153 -2.78 -14.89 -5.48
C GLN A 153 -2.07 -13.54 -5.33
N TRP A 154 -2.85 -12.46 -5.20
CA TRP A 154 -2.29 -11.11 -4.98
C TRP A 154 -1.78 -10.94 -3.56
N CYS A 155 -2.37 -11.63 -2.58
CA CYS A 155 -1.84 -11.69 -1.21
C CYS A 155 -0.50 -12.42 -1.15
N VAL A 156 -0.35 -13.53 -1.88
CA VAL A 156 0.94 -14.23 -2.02
C VAL A 156 1.96 -13.31 -2.70
N SER A 157 1.55 -12.62 -3.77
CA SER A 157 2.43 -11.64 -4.45
C SER A 157 2.84 -10.50 -3.51
N ALA A 158 1.94 -10.02 -2.65
CA ALA A 158 2.21 -8.99 -1.65
C ALA A 158 3.19 -9.49 -0.57
N ALA A 159 3.07 -10.74 -0.13
CA ALA A 159 4.02 -11.35 0.79
C ALA A 159 5.43 -11.48 0.16
N LEU A 160 5.52 -11.95 -1.09
CA LEU A 160 6.79 -12.00 -1.82
C LEU A 160 7.39 -10.60 -2.04
N GLY A 161 6.56 -9.62 -2.37
CA GLY A 161 6.97 -8.21 -2.43
C GLY A 161 7.46 -7.68 -1.07
N GLY A 162 6.80 -8.07 0.02
CA GLY A 162 7.21 -7.75 1.38
C GLY A 162 8.59 -8.32 1.74
N LEU A 163 8.89 -9.55 1.32
CA LEU A 163 10.24 -10.13 1.48
C LEU A 163 11.29 -9.34 0.69
N TYR A 164 10.97 -8.96 -0.55
CA TYR A 164 11.85 -8.10 -1.34
C TYR A 164 12.08 -6.74 -0.66
N PHE A 165 11.04 -6.11 -0.11
CA PHE A 165 11.17 -4.85 0.63
C PHE A 165 11.94 -5.01 1.95
N SER A 166 11.79 -6.12 2.66
CA SER A 166 12.64 -6.44 3.82
C SER A 166 14.11 -6.54 3.42
N TYR A 167 14.41 -7.18 2.29
CA TYR A 167 15.79 -7.21 1.77
C TYR A 167 16.31 -5.81 1.39
N GLN A 168 15.48 -4.96 0.76
CA GLN A 168 15.86 -3.58 0.48
C GLN A 168 16.08 -2.74 1.75
N MET A 169 15.27 -2.97 2.79
CA MET A 169 15.44 -2.33 4.10
C MET A 169 16.75 -2.75 4.75
N GLU A 170 17.10 -4.04 4.72
CA GLU A 170 18.37 -4.55 5.25
C GLU A 170 19.59 -3.95 4.53
N LEU A 171 19.50 -3.82 3.19
CA LEU A 171 20.59 -3.28 2.38
C LEU A 171 20.82 -1.78 2.57
N HIS A 172 19.74 -1.02 2.79
CA HIS A 172 19.80 0.44 2.70
C HIS A 172 19.52 1.15 4.03
N GLY A 173 18.83 0.51 4.98
CA GLY A 173 18.43 1.11 6.25
C GLY A 173 17.54 2.34 6.11
N ASP A 174 16.87 2.53 4.96
CA ASP A 174 16.19 3.77 4.59
C ASP A 174 14.69 3.54 4.38
N LEU A 175 13.90 4.00 5.35
CA LEU A 175 12.45 3.85 5.34
C LEU A 175 11.79 4.61 4.19
N LEU A 176 12.21 5.85 3.89
CA LEU A 176 11.56 6.64 2.84
C LEU A 176 11.89 6.12 1.45
N LEU A 177 13.08 5.56 1.24
CA LEU A 177 13.42 4.89 -0.01
C LEU A 177 12.52 3.68 -0.25
N VAL A 178 12.41 2.77 0.72
CA VAL A 178 11.59 1.56 0.60
C VAL A 178 10.11 1.92 0.47
N ALA A 179 9.62 2.88 1.25
CA ALA A 179 8.26 3.41 1.13
C ALA A 179 8.02 4.05 -0.25
N GLY A 180 9.00 4.72 -0.85
CA GLY A 180 8.93 5.27 -2.21
C GLY A 180 8.79 4.19 -3.28
N ILE A 181 9.55 3.09 -3.18
CA ILE A 181 9.43 1.93 -4.07
C ILE A 181 8.04 1.30 -3.93
N HIS A 182 7.58 1.12 -2.69
CA HIS A 182 6.25 0.59 -2.42
C HIS A 182 5.16 1.53 -2.95
N TRP A 183 5.30 2.85 -2.80
CA TRP A 183 4.35 3.83 -3.31
C TRP A 183 4.15 3.70 -4.82
N VAL A 184 5.24 3.52 -5.57
CA VAL A 184 5.18 3.26 -7.02
C VAL A 184 4.44 1.95 -7.29
N ALA A 185 4.81 0.86 -6.62
CA ALA A 185 4.21 -0.46 -6.83
C ALA A 185 2.71 -0.48 -6.52
N THR A 186 2.27 0.10 -5.41
CA THR A 186 0.86 0.15 -5.01
C THR A 186 0.05 1.02 -5.97
N SER A 187 0.62 2.14 -6.44
CA SER A 187 -0.02 3.06 -7.40
C SER A 187 -0.19 2.43 -8.78
N ILE A 188 0.79 1.65 -9.26
CA ILE A 188 0.66 0.90 -10.51
C ILE A 188 -0.43 -0.17 -10.41
N ASN A 189 -0.52 -0.86 -9.26
CA ASN A 189 -1.51 -1.91 -9.03
C ASN A 189 -2.92 -1.38 -8.78
N THR A 190 -3.05 -0.16 -8.24
CA THR A 190 -4.32 0.49 -7.90
C THR A 190 -4.40 1.93 -8.44
N PRO A 191 -4.29 2.15 -9.76
CA PRO A 191 -4.12 3.49 -10.33
C PRO A 191 -5.35 4.39 -10.23
N ARG A 192 -6.48 3.88 -9.73
CA ARG A 192 -7.74 4.61 -9.67
C ARG A 192 -8.35 4.49 -8.28
N PRO A 193 -8.96 5.56 -7.76
CA PRO A 193 -9.70 5.48 -6.52
C PRO A 193 -10.89 4.51 -6.64
N PRO A 194 -11.33 3.90 -5.53
CA PRO A 194 -12.53 3.07 -5.53
C PRO A 194 -13.74 3.90 -5.98
N SER A 195 -14.52 3.37 -6.94
CA SER A 195 -15.80 3.94 -7.35
C SER A 195 -16.90 2.88 -7.44
N PRO A 196 -18.17 3.20 -7.14
CA PRO A 196 -19.28 2.28 -7.33
C PRO A 196 -19.31 1.69 -8.74
N PRO A 197 -19.85 0.47 -8.93
CA PRO A 197 -20.17 -0.01 -10.26
C PRO A 197 -21.02 1.04 -10.98
N SER A 198 -20.67 1.38 -12.23
CA SER A 198 -21.52 2.25 -13.04
C SER A 198 -22.91 1.64 -13.14
N SER A 199 -23.96 2.41 -12.84
CA SER A 199 -25.38 2.01 -12.84
C SER A 199 -25.95 1.62 -14.22
N GLY A 200 -25.11 1.36 -15.22
CA GLY A 200 -25.50 1.07 -16.61
C GLY A 200 -25.64 -0.41 -16.96
N SER A 201 -25.63 -1.33 -16.00
CA SER A 201 -25.72 -2.78 -16.29
C SER A 201 -26.72 -3.53 -15.41
N ALA A 202 -27.70 -2.82 -14.85
CA ALA A 202 -28.86 -3.40 -14.19
C ALA A 202 -30.13 -2.89 -14.88
N ASN A 203 -30.30 -3.29 -16.13
CA ASN A 203 -31.55 -3.31 -16.88
C ASN A 203 -31.22 -3.99 -18.20
N LEU A 204 -31.48 -5.30 -18.24
CA LEU A 204 -31.83 -6.19 -19.37
C LEU A 204 -31.55 -7.63 -18.94
#